data_AF-A0A6P0NHA7-F1
#
_entry.id   AF-A0A6P0NHA7-F1
#
_cell.length_a   1.000
_cell.length_b   1.000
_cell.length_c   1.000
_cell.angle_alpha   90.00
_cell.angle_beta   90.00
_cell.angle_gamma   90.00
#
_symmetry.space_group_name_H-M   'P 1'
#
loop_
_entity.id
_entity.type
_entity.pdbx_description
1 polymer ?
#
loop_
_entity_poly.entity_id
_entity_poly.type
_entity_poly.pdbx_seq_one_letter_code
_entity_poly.pdbx_strand_id
1 'polypeptide(L)' 'MRVLLVEDEEDLGLAIKQVLVNEKYVVDWVTDGAQAWHCLESQWTDYTVAIFDWLL' A
#
# COMPACT_ATOMS: atom_id res chain seq x y z
N MET A 1 -10.22 8.24 -0.03
CA MET A 1 -10.10 6.77 -0.02
C MET A 1 -8.62 6.45 0.05
N ARG A 2 -8.19 5.65 1.03
CA ARG A 2 -6.78 5.34 1.27
C ARG A 2 -6.52 3.88 0.92
N VAL A 3 -5.41 3.64 0.22
CA VAL A 3 -4.99 2.32 -0.25
C VAL A 3 -3.68 1.96 0.45
N LEU A 4 -3.61 0.75 1.00
CA LEU A 4 -2.35 0.15 1.44
C LEU A 4 -1.78 -0.65 0.29
N LEU A 5 -0.56 -0.35 -0.15
CA LEU A 5 0.17 -1.12 -1.15
C LEU A 5 1.33 -1.82 -0.45
N VAL A 6 1.37 -3.14 -0.53
CA VAL A 6 2.48 -3.95 0.00
C VAL A 6 3.17 -4.59 -1.20
N GLU A 7 4.34 -4.07 -1.52
CA GLU A 7 5.14 -4.51 -2.67
C GLU A 7 6.63 -4.33 -2.37
N ASP A 8 7.42 -5.39 -2.54
CA ASP A 8 8.86 -5.40 -2.30
C ASP A 8 9.68 -4.96 -3.52
N GLU A 9 9.12 -5.09 -4.73
CA GLU A 9 9.76 -4.62 -5.96
C GLU A 9 9.53 -3.11 -6.18
N GLU A 10 10.61 -2.33 -6.15
CA GLU A 10 10.53 -0.86 -6.22
C GLU A 10 9.93 -0.34 -7.53
N ASP A 11 10.31 -0.91 -8.67
CA ASP A 11 9.83 -0.46 -9.99
C ASP A 11 8.31 -0.68 -10.13
N LEU A 12 7.83 -1.84 -9.69
CA LEU A 12 6.40 -2.17 -9.70
C LEU A 12 5.61 -1.33 -8.70
N GLY A 13 6.12 -1.20 -7.47
CA GLY A 13 5.51 -0.38 -6.43
C GLY A 13 5.37 1.09 -6.82
N LEU A 14 6.41 1.67 -7.46
CA LEU A 14 6.38 3.03 -7.98
C LEU A 14 5.35 3.20 -9.10
N ALA A 15 5.30 2.26 -10.05
CA ALA A 15 4.34 2.30 -11.15
C ALA A 15 2.89 2.28 -10.64
N ILE A 16 2.57 1.36 -9.73
CA ILE A 16 1.23 1.24 -9.13
C ILE A 16 0.89 2.50 -8.33
N LYS A 17 1.80 2.97 -7.48
CA LYS A 17 1.61 4.18 -6.67
C LYS A 17 1.35 5.39 -7.54
N GLN A 18 2.10 5.57 -8.63
CA GLN A 18 1.93 6.71 -9.53
C GLN A 18 0.54 6.73 -10.18
N VAL A 19 0.05 5.57 -10.63
CA VAL A 19 -1.31 5.44 -11.21
C VAL A 19 -2.37 5.78 -10.16
N LEU A 20 -2.28 5.22 -8.96
CA LEU A 20 -3.25 5.44 -7.90
C LEU A 20 -3.26 6.89 -7.40
N VAL A 21 -2.10 7.53 -7.29
CA VAL A 21 -1.99 8.95 -6.91
C VAL A 21 -2.59 9.85 -7.99
N ASN A 22 -2.39 9.53 -9.28
CA ASN A 22 -3.03 10.25 -10.39
C ASN A 22 -4.56 10.15 -10.34
N GLU A 23 -5.09 9.01 -9.91
CA GLU A 23 -6.53 8.80 -9.64
C GLU A 23 -7.01 9.44 -8.32
N LYS A 24 -6.16 10.26 -7.67
CA LYS A 24 -6.43 10.99 -6.42
C LYS A 24 -6.64 10.09 -5.19
N TYR A 25 -6.06 8.89 -5.19
CA TYR A 25 -5.98 8.05 -4.01
C TYR A 25 -4.76 8.40 -3.15
N VAL A 26 -4.91 8.24 -1.84
CA VAL A 26 -3.78 8.29 -0.91
C VAL A 26 -3.23 6.88 -0.79
N VAL A 27 -1.96 6.68 -1.14
CA VAL A 27 -1.33 5.35 -1.13
C VAL A 27 -0.21 5.33 -0.09
N ASP A 28 -0.38 4.49 0.91
CA ASP A 28 0.69 4.12 1.82
C ASP A 28 1.35 2.87 1.24
N TRP A 29 2.59 3.02 0.77
CA TRP A 29 3.37 1.92 0.20
C TRP A 29 4.39 1.43 1.21
N VAL A 30 4.37 0.13 1.47
CA VAL A 30 5.28 -0.60 2.35
C VAL A 30 5.87 -1.78 1.59
N THR A 31 7.07 -2.21 1.96
CA THR A 31 7.83 -3.25 1.24
C THR A 31 7.85 -4.60 1.96
N ASP A 32 7.19 -4.70 3.12
CA ASP A 32 7.10 -5.95 3.86
C ASP A 32 5.76 -6.08 4.58
N GLY A 33 5.38 -7.33 4.83
CA GLY A 33 4.12 -7.66 5.48
C GLY A 33 4.04 -7.24 6.95
N ALA A 34 5.15 -7.08 7.67
CA ALA A 34 5.13 -6.68 9.07
C ALA A 34 4.78 -5.19 9.23
N GLN A 35 5.33 -4.34 8.35
CA GLN A 35 4.93 -2.93 8.25
C GLN A 35 3.47 -2.80 7.83
N ALA A 36 3.03 -3.60 6.85
CA ALA A 36 1.63 -3.64 6.44
C ALA A 36 0.69 -4.01 7.58
N TRP A 37 1.07 -5.02 8.37
CA TRP A 37 0.31 -5.46 9.54
C TRP A 37 0.20 -4.35 10.59
N HIS A 38 1.31 -3.66 10.87
CA HIS A 38 1.32 -2.53 11.80
C HIS A 38 0.43 -1.37 11.31
N CYS A 39 0.38 -1.12 10.00
CA CYS A 39 -0.53 -0.14 9.41
C CYS A 39 -2.00 -0.53 9.61
N LEU A 40 -2.35 -1.81 9.46
CA LEU A 40 -3.71 -2.31 9.64
C LEU A 40 -4.16 -2.31 11.12
N GLU A 41 -3.25 -2.59 12.05
CA GLU A 41 -3.55 -2.56 13.49
C GLU A 41 -3.64 -1.13 14.05
N SER A 42 -3.07 -0.15 13.33
CA SER A 42 -3.17 1.25 13.70
C SER A 42 -4.60 1.77 13.54
N GLN A 43 -5.27 2.03 14.66
CA GLN A 43 -6.63 2.58 14.71
C GLN A 43 -6.76 4.00 14.14
N TRP A 44 -5.66 4.62 13.69
CA TRP A 44 -5.65 5.97 13.11
C TRP A 44 -5.84 5.97 11.59
N THR A 45 -5.74 4.82 10.94
CA THR A 45 -5.72 4.70 9.49
C THR A 45 -6.75 3.69 8.99
N ASP A 46 -7.87 4.20 8.46
CA ASP A 46 -8.85 3.37 7.75
C ASP A 46 -8.44 3.20 6.29
N TYR A 47 -7.94 2.01 5.96
CA TYR A 47 -7.69 1.60 4.59
C TYR A 47 -8.96 1.05 3.97
N THR A 48 -9.35 1.59 2.81
CA THR A 48 -10.53 1.11 2.08
C THR A 48 -10.21 -0.11 1.24
N VAL A 49 -8.97 -0.20 0.75
CA VAL A 49 -8.46 -1.30 -0.07
C VAL A 49 -7.01 -1.54 0.35
N ALA A 50 -6.60 -2.79 0.36
CA ALA A 50 -5.20 -3.18 0.50
C ALA A 50 -4.81 -4.09 -0.67
N ILE A 51 -3.68 -3.80 -1.30
CA ILE A 51 -3.08 -4.53 -2.41
C ILE A 51 -1.82 -5.19 -1.87
N PHE A 52 -1.71 -6.50 -2.00
CA PHE A 52 -0.58 -7.28 -1.51
C PHE A 52 0.04 -8.05 -2.66
N ASP A 53 1.37 -8.02 -2.75
CA ASP A 53 2.08 -9.08 -3.46
C ASP A 53 1.94 -10.42 -2.71
N TRP A 54 1.75 -11.48 -3.48
CA TRP A 54 1.59 -12.83 -2.95
C TRP A 54 2.93 -13.50 -2.63
N LEU A 55 4.03 -13.04 -3.23
CA LEU A 55 5.37 -13.60 -3.05
C LEU A 55 6.27 -12.78 -2.13
N LEU A 56 5.65 -12.00 -1.24
CA LEU A 56 6.26 -11.24 -0.15
C LEU A 56 6.89 -12.09 0.97
#